data_AF-A0A2P2JP72-F1
#
_entry.id   AF-A0A2P2JP72-F1
#
_cell.length_a   1.000
_cell.length_b   1.000
_cell.length_c   1.000
_cell.angle_alpha   90.00
_cell.angle_beta   90.00
_cell.angle_gamma   90.00
#
_symmetry.space_group_name_H-M   'P 1'
#
loop_
_entity.id
_entity.type
_entity.pdbx_description
1 polymer ?
#
loop_
_entity_poly.entity_id
_entity_poly.type
_entity_poly.pdbx_seq_one_letter_code
_entity_poly.pdbx_strand_id
1 'polypeptide(L)'
;MLGKGQGTTMGTYDTLLLAFDMDDRVDEAQSLWNMILHTHARSISKRLFSRMISLYDHHGMEGGIIEVFADMEELGVRPDEDTVRRVAHAFGKLGQDEKKDLVLQKYLSKWKYIHFNGERVRVKRNGWNKG
;
A
#
# COMPACT_ATOMS: atom_id res chain seq x y z
N MET A 1 -10.31 21.79 28.71
CA MET A 1 -9.62 20.74 29.48
C MET A 1 -9.67 19.44 28.69
N LEU A 2 -8.60 19.09 27.95
CA LEU A 2 -8.49 17.81 27.24
C LEU A 2 -7.86 16.80 28.20
N GLY A 3 -8.71 16.05 28.90
CA GLY A 3 -8.28 15.04 29.86
C GLY A 3 -7.69 13.82 29.15
N LYS A 4 -6.47 13.45 29.54
CA LYS A 4 -5.84 12.12 29.46
C LYS A 4 -6.42 11.14 28.42
N GLY A 5 -5.82 11.18 27.23
CA GLY A 5 -5.39 10.03 26.44
C GLY A 5 -6.38 8.86 26.31
N GLN A 6 -7.43 9.03 25.49
CA GLN A 6 -7.78 7.94 24.59
C GLN A 6 -6.63 7.86 23.58
N GLY A 7 -5.79 6.82 23.67
CA GLY A 7 -4.73 6.62 22.68
C GLY A 7 -5.34 6.70 21.29
N THR A 8 -4.84 7.63 20.46
CA THR A 8 -5.33 7.80 19.09
C THR A 8 -5.32 6.44 18.41
N THR A 9 -6.51 5.93 18.06
CA THR A 9 -6.64 4.58 17.54
C THR A 9 -6.14 4.54 16.09
N MET A 10 -5.73 3.37 15.61
CA MET A 10 -5.39 3.16 14.20
C MET A 10 -6.51 3.64 13.25
N GLY A 11 -7.77 3.53 13.65
CA GLY A 11 -8.91 4.06 12.89
C GLY A 11 -8.92 5.58 12.78
N THR A 12 -8.45 6.31 13.80
CA THR A 12 -8.35 7.78 13.76
C THR A 12 -7.26 8.22 12.79
N TYR A 13 -6.10 7.56 12.82
CA TYR A 13 -5.03 7.82 11.86
C TYR A 13 -5.45 7.54 10.42
N ASP A 14 -6.15 6.42 10.19
CA ASP A 14 -6.72 6.10 8.88
C ASP A 14 -7.63 7.25 8.40
N THR A 15 -8.59 7.70 9.21
CA THR A 15 -9.48 8.81 8.84
C THR A 15 -8.72 10.10 8.52
N LEU A 16 -7.71 10.46 9.31
CA LEU A 16 -6.91 11.67 9.07
C LEU A 16 -6.11 11.57 7.77
N LEU A 17 -5.47 10.43 7.51
CA LEU A 17 -4.75 10.19 6.25
C LEU A 17 -5.70 10.26 5.05
N LEU A 18 -6.95 9.76 5.18
CA LEU A 18 -7.94 9.91 4.11
C LEU A 18 -8.30 11.39 3.88
N ALA A 19 -8.51 12.15 4.94
CA ALA A 19 -8.85 13.56 4.81
C ALA A 19 -7.73 14.34 4.10
N PHE A 20 -6.47 14.09 4.47
CA PHE A 20 -5.33 14.70 3.79
C PHE A 20 -5.19 14.27 2.33
N ASP A 21 -5.43 13.00 2.01
CA ASP A 21 -5.46 12.50 0.63
C ASP A 21 -6.49 13.26 -0.22
N MET A 22 -7.72 13.38 0.30
CA MET A 22 -8.82 14.02 -0.41
C MET A 22 -8.66 15.55 -0.56
N ASP A 23 -7.93 16.19 0.36
CA ASP A 23 -7.69 17.63 0.38
C ASP A 23 -6.39 18.05 -0.34
N ASP A 24 -5.68 17.13 -1.00
CA ASP A 24 -4.37 17.38 -1.66
C ASP A 24 -3.27 17.86 -0.69
N ARG A 25 -3.30 17.35 0.55
CA ARG A 25 -2.40 17.74 1.65
C ARG A 25 -1.35 16.68 1.93
N VAL A 26 -0.55 16.37 0.91
CA VAL A 26 0.42 15.27 0.93
C VAL A 26 1.51 15.47 1.99
N ASP A 27 1.98 16.71 2.20
CA ASP A 27 3.02 17.02 3.18
C ASP A 27 2.57 16.75 4.63
N GLU A 28 1.32 17.10 4.96
CA GLU A 28 0.75 16.79 6.27
C GLU A 28 0.49 15.30 6.45
N ALA A 29 0.07 14.60 5.38
CA ALA A 29 -0.05 13.15 5.40
C ALA A 29 1.29 12.48 5.68
N GLN A 30 2.37 12.92 5.02
CA GLN A 30 3.71 12.39 5.24
C GLN A 30 4.23 12.71 6.64
N SER A 31 3.99 13.93 7.13
CA SER A 31 4.35 14.30 8.51
C SER A 31 3.63 13.43 9.54
N LEU A 32 2.33 13.17 9.34
CA LEU A 32 1.55 12.28 10.19
C LEU A 32 2.05 10.83 10.09
N TRP A 33 2.34 10.34 8.89
CA TRP A 33 2.87 9.00 8.65
C TRP A 33 4.20 8.77 9.37
N ASN A 34 5.13 9.71 9.24
CA ASN A 34 6.42 9.67 9.94
C ASN A 34 6.22 9.63 11.46
N MET A 35 5.30 10.43 12.01
CA MET A 35 4.97 10.37 13.44
C MET A 35 4.45 8.98 13.84
N ILE A 36 3.54 8.38 13.07
CA ILE A 36 2.99 7.04 13.33
C ILE A 36 4.08 5.98 13.31
N LEU A 37 4.98 6.00 12.31
CA LEU A 37 6.13 5.09 12.22
C LEU A 37 7.00 5.15 13.48
N HIS A 38 7.40 6.35 13.91
CA HIS A 38 8.29 6.51 15.05
C HIS A 38 7.62 6.10 16.39
N THR A 39 6.32 6.31 16.52
CA THR A 39 5.60 6.10 17.78
C THR A 39 4.98 4.70 17.90
N HIS A 40 4.64 4.07 16.78
CA HIS A 40 3.86 2.84 16.74
C HIS A 40 4.42 1.76 15.79
N ALA A 41 5.70 1.84 15.37
CA ALA A 41 6.31 0.93 14.37
C ALA A 41 5.85 -0.54 14.46
N ARG A 42 5.85 -1.13 15.67
CA ARG A 42 5.52 -2.56 15.89
C ARG A 42 4.03 -2.91 15.82
N SER A 43 3.14 -1.93 15.73
CA SER A 43 1.68 -2.13 15.76
C SER A 43 0.93 -1.53 14.58
N ILE A 44 1.64 -0.99 13.58
CA ILE A 44 1.00 -0.44 12.38
C ILE A 44 0.29 -1.55 11.62
N SER A 45 -0.99 -1.34 11.38
CA SER A 45 -1.80 -2.30 10.65
C SER A 45 -1.47 -2.28 9.15
N LYS A 46 -1.59 -3.43 8.49
CA LYS A 46 -1.55 -3.55 7.02
C LYS A 46 -2.42 -2.49 6.32
N ARG A 47 -3.61 -2.22 6.86
CA ARG A 47 -4.56 -1.24 6.31
C ARG A 47 -3.96 0.16 6.25
N LEU A 48 -3.23 0.58 7.29
CA LEU A 48 -2.60 1.90 7.31
C LEU A 48 -1.50 2.05 6.26
N PHE A 49 -0.68 1.01 6.10
CA PHE A 49 0.29 0.97 5.00
C PHE A 49 -0.39 1.04 3.63
N SER A 50 -1.43 0.22 3.41
CA SER A 50 -2.21 0.27 2.16
C SER A 50 -2.84 1.64 1.93
N ARG A 51 -3.26 2.36 2.99
CA ARG A 51 -3.76 3.74 2.90
C ARG A 51 -2.69 4.70 2.41
N MET A 52 -1.50 4.67 3.01
CA MET A 52 -0.42 5.59 2.61
C MET A 52 0.06 5.32 1.19
N ILE A 53 0.14 4.05 0.78
CA ILE A 53 0.45 3.66 -0.61
C ILE A 53 -0.63 4.16 -1.57
N SER A 54 -1.92 4.02 -1.21
CA SER A 54 -3.00 4.53 -2.05
C SER A 54 -2.96 6.05 -2.20
N LEU A 55 -2.64 6.76 -1.12
CA LEU A 55 -2.48 8.21 -1.11
C LEU A 55 -1.36 8.62 -2.06
N TYR A 56 -0.16 8.06 -1.93
CA TYR A 56 0.94 8.40 -2.83
C TYR A 56 0.67 8.03 -4.28
N ASP A 57 -0.01 6.92 -4.56
CA ASP A 57 -0.39 6.53 -5.92
C ASP A 57 -1.43 7.49 -6.53
N HIS A 58 -2.38 7.98 -5.73
CA HIS A 58 -3.34 9.01 -6.16
C HIS A 58 -2.63 10.31 -6.57
N HIS A 59 -1.55 10.66 -5.88
CA HIS A 59 -0.78 11.89 -6.08
C HIS A 59 0.46 11.72 -6.98
N GLY A 60 0.64 10.56 -7.63
CA GLY A 60 1.77 10.31 -8.54
C GLY A 60 3.14 10.36 -7.86
N MET A 61 3.22 9.96 -6.60
CA MET A 61 4.43 9.98 -5.79
C MET A 61 5.08 8.59 -5.76
N GLU A 62 5.63 8.13 -6.90
CA GLU A 62 6.13 6.76 -7.01
C GLU A 62 7.27 6.45 -6.04
N GLY A 63 8.15 7.43 -5.76
CA GLY A 63 9.20 7.28 -4.75
C GLY A 63 8.66 6.95 -3.37
N GLY A 64 7.63 7.69 -2.93
CA GLY A 64 6.97 7.47 -1.64
C GLY A 64 6.29 6.10 -1.54
N ILE A 65 5.73 5.59 -2.66
CA ILE A 65 5.18 4.22 -2.70
C ILE A 65 6.27 3.19 -2.40
N ILE A 66 7.46 3.34 -3.00
CA ILE A 66 8.57 2.40 -2.80
C ILE A 66 9.10 2.47 -1.37
N GLU A 67 9.20 3.66 -0.77
CA GLU A 67 9.62 3.83 0.62
C GLU A 67 8.66 3.13 1.60
N VAL A 68 7.36 3.40 1.49
CA VAL A 68 6.35 2.77 2.37
C VAL A 68 6.31 1.27 2.17
N PHE A 69 6.51 0.78 0.95
CA PHE A 69 6.60 -0.64 0.67
C PHE A 69 7.85 -1.30 1.30
N ALA A 70 9.00 -0.62 1.27
CA ALA A 70 10.20 -1.09 1.95
C ALA A 70 9.96 -1.22 3.46
N ASP A 71 9.31 -0.24 4.09
CA ASP A 71 8.92 -0.31 5.50
C ASP A 71 7.97 -1.49 5.79
N MET A 72 7.02 -1.79 4.89
CA MET A 72 6.17 -2.98 5.01
C MET A 72 6.99 -4.26 5.01
N GLU A 73 7.96 -4.38 4.09
CA GLU A 73 8.82 -5.55 4.00
C GLU A 73 9.72 -5.70 5.24
N GLU A 74 10.32 -4.61 5.71
CA GLU A 74 11.19 -4.58 6.89
C GLU A 74 10.42 -4.99 8.16
N LEU A 75 9.19 -4.51 8.31
CA LEU A 75 8.33 -4.84 9.44
C LEU A 75 7.59 -6.18 9.29
N GLY A 76 7.84 -6.93 8.20
CA GLY A 76 7.23 -8.23 7.95
C GLY A 76 5.72 -8.16 7.65
N VAL A 77 5.21 -7.00 7.25
CA VAL A 77 3.80 -6.79 6.93
C VAL A 77 3.53 -7.20 5.48
N ARG A 78 2.76 -8.28 5.30
CA ARG A 78 2.46 -8.78 3.95
C ARG A 78 1.44 -7.88 3.21
N PRO A 79 1.79 -7.30 2.05
CA PRO A 79 0.88 -6.47 1.26
C PRO A 79 -0.32 -7.28 0.74
N ASP A 80 -1.42 -6.59 0.41
CA ASP A 80 -2.51 -7.20 -0.39
C ASP A 80 -2.23 -7.06 -1.88
N GLU A 81 -3.10 -7.65 -2.70
CA GLU A 81 -2.92 -7.61 -4.14
C GLU A 81 -3.04 -6.21 -4.74
N ASP A 82 -3.82 -5.29 -4.14
CA ASP A 82 -3.94 -3.93 -4.63
C ASP A 82 -2.62 -3.17 -4.40
N THR A 83 -2.12 -3.23 -3.16
CA THR A 83 -0.79 -2.71 -2.80
C THR A 83 0.29 -3.22 -3.73
N VAL A 84 0.34 -4.54 -3.99
CA VAL A 84 1.35 -5.13 -4.88
C VAL A 84 1.26 -4.57 -6.29
N ARG A 85 0.06 -4.35 -6.83
CA ARG A 85 -0.11 -3.77 -8.18
C ARG A 85 0.36 -2.32 -8.23
N ARG A 86 0.05 -1.51 -7.22
CA ARG A 86 0.50 -0.11 -7.14
C ARG A 86 2.02 -0.01 -7.02
N VAL A 87 2.64 -0.84 -6.18
CA VAL A 87 4.11 -0.92 -6.06
C VAL A 87 4.76 -1.37 -7.39
N ALA A 88 4.19 -2.38 -8.05
CA ALA A 88 4.67 -2.83 -9.35
C ALA A 88 4.56 -1.74 -10.44
N HIS A 89 3.46 -0.98 -10.42
CA HIS A 89 3.25 0.16 -11.30
C HIS A 89 4.27 1.28 -11.02
N ALA A 90 4.50 1.61 -9.75
CA ALA A 90 5.50 2.59 -9.31
C ALA A 90 6.91 2.20 -9.78
N PHE A 91 7.32 0.95 -9.61
CA PHE A 91 8.61 0.47 -10.15
C PHE A 91 8.69 0.64 -11.67
N GLY A 92 7.62 0.30 -12.42
CA GLY A 92 7.59 0.48 -13.87
C GLY A 92 7.70 1.95 -14.30
N LYS A 93 7.01 2.86 -13.61
CA LYS A 93 7.08 4.31 -13.86
C LYS A 93 8.49 4.88 -13.61
N LEU A 94 9.22 4.29 -12.67
CA LEU A 94 10.61 4.63 -12.36
C LEU A 94 11.64 3.87 -13.24
N GLY A 95 11.20 3.10 -14.25
CA GLY A 95 12.07 2.33 -15.13
C GLY A 95 12.74 1.11 -14.47
N GLN A 96 12.20 0.64 -13.34
CA GLN A 96 12.73 -0.48 -12.57
C GLN A 96 11.96 -1.78 -12.87
N ASP A 97 11.89 -2.16 -14.14
CA ASP A 97 11.08 -3.30 -14.61
C ASP A 97 11.46 -4.64 -13.96
N GLU A 98 12.75 -4.87 -13.68
CA GLU A 98 13.19 -6.07 -12.95
C GLU A 98 12.54 -6.17 -11.56
N LYS A 99 12.48 -5.06 -10.81
CA LYS A 99 11.86 -5.04 -9.48
C LYS A 99 10.34 -5.17 -9.54
N LYS A 100 9.72 -4.57 -10.56
CA LYS A 100 8.31 -4.77 -10.88
C LYS A 100 7.99 -6.25 -11.07
N ASP A 101 8.78 -6.97 -11.86
CA ASP A 101 8.58 -8.40 -12.08
C ASP A 101 8.82 -9.21 -10.80
N LEU A 102 9.87 -8.89 -10.04
CA LEU A 102 10.16 -9.55 -8.76
C LEU A 102 9.02 -9.38 -7.75
N VAL A 103 8.47 -8.17 -7.57
CA VAL A 103 7.39 -7.94 -6.60
C VAL A 103 6.11 -8.67 -7.01
N LEU A 104 5.78 -8.68 -8.31
CA LEU A 104 4.63 -9.41 -8.85
C LEU A 104 4.78 -10.92 -8.63
N GLN A 105 5.97 -11.48 -8.91
CA GLN A 105 6.25 -12.89 -8.72
C GLN A 105 6.25 -13.30 -7.24
N LYS A 106 6.77 -12.44 -6.36
CA LYS A 106 6.86 -12.72 -4.91
C LYS A 106 5.48 -12.77 -4.26
N TYR A 107 4.59 -11.84 -4.61
CA TYR A 107 3.35 -11.66 -3.85
C TYR A 107 2.07 -12.12 -4.56
N LEU A 108 2.03 -12.18 -5.90
CA LEU A 108 0.83 -12.62 -6.62
C LEU A 108 0.86 -14.13 -6.90
N SER A 109 -0.25 -14.80 -6.60
CA SER A 109 -0.46 -16.19 -7.00
C SER A 109 -0.58 -16.32 -8.51
N LYS A 110 0.02 -17.37 -9.09
CA LYS A 110 -0.15 -17.75 -10.51
C LYS A 110 -1.61 -17.95 -10.91
N TRP A 111 -2.48 -18.23 -9.94
CA TRP A 111 -3.91 -18.44 -10.15
C TRP A 111 -4.72 -17.38 -9.39
N LYS A 112 -5.82 -16.93 -10.00
CA LYS A 112 -6.83 -16.11 -9.33
C LYS A 112 -8.20 -16.75 -9.49
N TYR A 113 -9.07 -16.51 -8.52
CA TYR A 113 -10.48 -16.85 -8.64
C TYR A 113 -11.23 -15.63 -9.20
N ILE A 114 -12.10 -15.87 -10.16
CA ILE A 114 -13.04 -14.88 -10.68
C ILE A 114 -14.46 -15.44 -10.58
N HIS A 115 -15.43 -14.55 -10.48
CA HIS A 115 -16.82 -14.93 -10.68
C HIS A 115 -17.17 -14.77 -12.16
N PHE A 116 -17.64 -15.83 -12.78
CA PHE A 116 -18.09 -15.86 -14.17
C PHE A 116 -19.42 -16.60 -14.24
N ASN A 117 -20.47 -15.93 -14.73
CA ASN A 117 -21.85 -16.46 -14.74
C ASN A 117 -22.34 -16.99 -13.39
N GLY A 118 -21.99 -16.32 -12.29
CA GLY A 118 -22.37 -16.75 -10.93
C GLY A 118 -21.47 -17.86 -10.35
N GLU A 119 -20.62 -18.49 -11.15
CA GLU A 119 -19.70 -19.54 -10.69
C GLU A 119 -18.33 -18.98 -10.32
N ARG A 120 -17.67 -19.57 -9.32
CA ARG A 120 -16.30 -19.22 -8.93
C ARG A 120 -15.29 -20.06 -9.70
N VAL A 121 -14.72 -19.50 -10.77
CA VAL A 121 -13.77 -20.18 -11.65
C VAL A 121 -12.33 -19.80 -11.30
N ARG A 122 -11.42 -20.78 -11.28
CA ARG A 122 -9.98 -20.53 -11.11
C ARG A 122 -9.35 -20.31 -12.49
N VAL A 123 -8.82 -19.12 -12.73
CA VAL A 123 -8.12 -18.76 -13.97
C VAL A 123 -6.64 -18.51 -13.70
N LYS A 124 -5.79 -18.86 -14.67
CA LYS A 124 -4.37 -18.51 -14.61
C LYS A 124 -4.27 -16.99 -14.78
N ARG A 125 -3.49 -16.32 -13.93
CA ARG A 125 -2.99 -14.97 -14.26
C ARG A 125 -2.01 -15.22 -15.39
N ASN A 126 -2.42 -15.06 -16.63
CA ASN A 126 -1.56 -15.40 -17.76
C ASN A 126 -0.22 -14.65 -17.66
N GLY A 127 0.87 -15.33 -18.02
CA GLY A 127 2.23 -14.82 -17.87
C GLY A 127 2.44 -13.58 -18.71
N TRP A 128 2.66 -12.45 -18.04
CA TRP A 128 3.20 -11.25 -18.64
C TRP A 128 4.65 -11.56 -19.02
N ASN A 129 4.84 -12.07 -20.23
CA ASN A 129 6.06 -11.99 -21.06
C ASN A 129 5.91 -12.94 -22.25
N LYS A 130 5.18 -12.50 -23.27
CA LYS A 130 5.46 -12.73 -24.70
C LYS A 130 4.74 -11.65 -25.49
N GLY A 131 5.48 -10.61 -25.85
CA GLY A 131 5.09 -9.50 -26.72
C GLY A 131 6.29 -8.62 -26.90
#